data_AF-A0A9E1NYN3-F1
#
_entry.id   AF-A0A9E1NYN3-F1
#
_cell.length_a   1.000
_cell.length_b   1.000
_cell.length_c   1.000
_cell.angle_alpha   90.00
_cell.angle_beta   90.00
_cell.angle_gamma   90.00
#
_symmetry.space_group_name_H-M   'P 1'
#
loop_
_entity.id
_entity.type
_entity.pdbx_description
1 polymer ?
#
loop_
_entity_poly.entity_id
_entity_poly.type
_entity_poly.pdbx_seq_one_letter_code
_entity_poly.pdbx_strand_id
1 'polypeptide(L)' 'SDIWISSYNEDDEWSIDFSPKPASGKGEQSHASIALDNQGNLHLLWIEREKIDAPSRLWYSYGKPR' A
#
# COMPACT_ATOMS: atom_id res chain seq x y z
N SER A 1 6.69 -2.06 10.19
CA SER A 1 5.61 -2.86 9.60
C SER A 1 5.40 -2.37 8.18
N ASP A 2 4.96 -3.24 7.28
CA ASP A 2 4.78 -2.89 5.87
C ASP A 2 3.29 -2.90 5.49
N ILE A 3 2.96 -2.24 4.38
CA ILE A 3 1.64 -2.38 3.75
C ILE A 3 1.68 -3.58 2.78
N TRP A 4 0.74 -4.50 2.95
CA TRP A 4 0.56 -5.66 2.08
C TRP A 4 -0.72 -5.49 1.26
N ILE A 5 -0.67 -5.92 0.01
CA ILE A 5 -1.76 -5.85 -0.95
C ILE A 5 -1.93 -7.23 -1.57
N SER A 6 -3.18 -7.65 -1.67
CA SER A 6 -3.61 -8.79 -2.48
C SER A 6 -4.84 -8.38 -3.29
N SER A 7 -4.99 -8.97 -4.47
CA SER A 7 -6.17 -8.80 -5.32
C SER A 7 -6.97 -10.09 -5.34
N TYR A 8 -8.28 -9.95 -5.54
CA TYR A 8 -9.20 -11.07 -5.71
C TYR A 8 -9.64 -11.11 -7.17
N ASN A 9 -9.60 -12.30 -7.79
CA ASN A 9 -9.90 -12.47 -9.21
C ASN A 9 -11.31 -13.07 -9.45
N GLU A 10 -11.68 -13.24 -10.72
CA GLU A 10 -12.97 -13.82 -11.12
C GLU A 10 -13.07 -15.33 -10.89
N ASP A 11 -11.93 -16.00 -10.66
CA ASP A 11 -11.86 -17.43 -10.35
C ASP A 11 -12.01 -17.72 -8.84
N ASP A 12 -12.43 -16.71 -8.07
CA ASP A 12 -12.59 -16.75 -6.62
C ASP A 12 -11.28 -16.98 -5.83
N GLU A 13 -10.14 -16.60 -6.41
CA GLU A 13 -8.81 -16.77 -5.83
C GLU A 13 -8.18 -15.43 -5.38
N TRP A 14 -7.50 -15.47 -4.22
CA TRP A 14 -6.62 -14.38 -3.79
C TRP A 14 -5.24 -14.52 -4.43
N SER A 15 -4.69 -13.39 -4.87
CA SER A 15 -3.28 -13.32 -5.28
C SER A 15 -2.36 -13.60 -4.10
N ILE A 16 -1.08 -13.87 -4.40
CA ILE A 16 -0.04 -13.78 -3.36
C ILE A 16 0.01 -12.36 -2.79
N ASP A 17 0.30 -12.24 -1.49
CA ASP A 17 0.54 -10.95 -0.86
C ASP A 17 1.81 -10.33 -1.44
N PHE A 18 1.73 -9.05 -1.78
CA PHE A 18 2.91 -8.26 -2.13
C PHE A 18 2.93 -6.94 -1.38
N SER A 19 4.13 -6.47 -1.08
CA SER A 19 4.33 -5.13 -0.52
C SER A 19 4.93 -4.21 -1.59
N PRO A 20 4.28 -3.09 -1.94
CA PRO A 20 4.86 -2.08 -2.81
C PRO A 20 6.17 -1.56 -2.20
N LYS A 21 7.26 -1.53 -2.97
CA LYS A 21 8.56 -1.03 -2.48
C LYS A 21 8.48 0.31 -1.72
N PRO A 22 7.70 1.32 -2.18
CA PRO A 22 7.56 2.59 -1.45
C PRO A 22 6.94 2.44 -0.05
N ALA A 23 6.05 1.47 0.15
CA ALA A 23 5.31 1.23 1.39
C ALA A 23 5.87 0.02 2.16
N SER A 24 7.18 -0.19 2.07
CA SER A 24 7.91 -1.29 2.69
C SER A 24 9.25 -0.82 3.27
N GLY A 25 9.72 -1.46 4.35
CA GLY A 25 11.07 -1.27 4.88
C GLY A 25 11.12 -0.54 6.22
N LYS A 26 12.08 0.38 6.39
CA LYS A 26 12.31 1.05 7.68
C LYS A 26 11.10 1.88 8.10
N GLY A 27 10.85 1.91 9.40
CA GLY A 27 9.70 2.59 9.99
C GLY A 27 8.44 1.73 10.02
N GLU A 28 7.37 2.35 10.49
CA GLU A 28 6.02 1.82 10.55
C GLU A 28 5.23 2.39 9.37
N GLN A 29 4.95 1.55 8.38
CA GLN A 29 4.00 1.84 7.31
C GLN A 29 2.61 1.46 7.81
N SER A 30 1.66 2.40 7.81
CA SER A 30 0.37 2.24 8.48
C SER A 30 -0.73 3.10 7.83
N HIS A 31 -1.98 2.91 8.28
CA HIS A 31 -3.13 3.75 7.89
C HIS A 31 -3.27 3.90 6.36
N ALA A 32 -3.21 2.79 5.64
CA ALA A 32 -3.33 2.79 4.20
C ALA A 32 -4.74 3.22 3.76
N SER A 33 -4.80 3.99 2.68
CA SER A 33 -6.01 4.29 1.91
C SER A 33 -5.71 4.03 0.44
N ILE A 34 -6.64 3.35 -0.24
CA ILE A 34 -6.49 3.00 -1.65
C ILE A 34 -7.69 3.47 -2.48
N ALA A 35 -7.42 3.76 -3.75
CA ALA A 35 -8.44 3.93 -4.78
C ALA A 35 -7.95 3.36 -6.11
N LEU A 36 -8.86 2.83 -6.92
CA LEU A 36 -8.59 2.44 -8.31
C LEU A 36 -9.22 3.48 -9.24
N ASP A 37 -8.48 3.95 -10.23
CA ASP A 37 -9.03 4.81 -11.27
C ASP A 37 -9.75 4.00 -12.37
N ASN A 38 -10.33 4.71 -13.34
CA ASN A 38 -11.06 4.10 -14.46
C ASN A 38 -10.16 3.30 -15.44
N GLN A 39 -8.85 3.43 -15.33
CA GLN A 39 -7.86 2.67 -16.08
C GLN A 39 -7.30 1.50 -15.26
N GLY A 40 -7.77 1.31 -14.02
CA GLY A 40 -7.29 0.28 -13.11
C GLY A 40 -5.91 0.58 -12.52
N ASN A 41 -5.49 1.84 -12.48
CA ASN A 41 -4.28 2.23 -11.75
C ASN A 41 -4.61 2.38 -10.26
N LEU A 42 -3.68 1.95 -9.41
CA LEU A 42 -3.77 2.05 -7.97
C LEU A 42 -3.22 3.40 -7.50
N HIS A 43 -4.06 4.17 -6.82
CA HIS A 43 -3.66 5.26 -5.95
C HIS A 43 -3.54 4.71 -4.53
N LEU A 44 -2.35 4.80 -3.94
CA LEU A 44 -2.08 4.36 -2.58
C LEU A 44 -1.53 5.53 -1.76
N LEU A 45 -2.17 5.81 -0.62
CA LEU A 45 -1.70 6.73 0.40
C LEU A 45 -1.50 5.98 1.71
N TRP A 46 -0.48 6.37 2.48
CA TRP A 46 -0.23 5.78 3.79
C TRP A 46 0.55 6.74 4.69
N ILE A 47 0.51 6.45 5.99
CA ILE A 47 1.32 7.14 6.98
C ILE A 47 2.57 6.30 7.27
N GLU A 48 3.72 6.95 7.27
CA GLU A 48 4.97 6.38 7.76
C GLU A 48 5.47 7.12 8.99
N ARG A 49 5.96 6.35 9.97
CA ARG A 49 6.60 6.86 11.18
C ARG A 49 7.89 6.10 11.43
N GLU A 50 8.94 6.80 11.85
CA GLU A 50 10.21 6.13 12.18
C GLU A 50 10.08 5.19 13.40
N LYS A 51 9.25 5.59 14.37
CA LYS A 51 8.92 4.84 15.59
C LYS A 51 7.57 5.31 16.15
N ILE A 52 7.05 4.58 17.13
CA ILE A 52 5.89 4.99 17.92
C ILE A 52 6.16 6.40 18.50
N ASP A 53 5.18 7.29 18.36
CA ASP A 53 5.22 8.71 18.75
C ASP A 53 6.17 9.63 17.97
N ALA A 54 6.77 9.17 16.87
CA ALA A 54 7.48 10.04 15.94
C ALA A 54 6.51 10.87 15.07
N PRO A 55 6.95 12.02 14.51
CA PRO A 55 6.19 12.74 13.50
C PRO A 55 5.78 11.83 12.34
N SER A 56 4.57 12.07 11.82
CA SER A 56 4.01 11.29 10.72
C SER A 56 4.37 11.91 9.37
N ARG A 57 4.73 11.08 8.40
CA ARG A 57 4.86 11.45 6.98
C ARG A 57 3.70 10.85 6.20
N LEU A 58 3.00 11.68 5.42
CA LEU A 58 2.02 11.21 4.45
C LEU A 58 2.73 10.93 3.13
N TRP A 59 2.59 9.70 2.64
CA TRP A 59 3.15 9.27 1.38
C TRP A 59 2.05 8.96 0.36
N TYR A 60 2.43 9.04 -0.91
CA TYR A 60 1.58 8.73 -2.05
C TYR A 60 2.36 7.96 -3.10
N SER A 61 1.74 6.96 -3.71
CA SER A 61 2.25 6.25 -4.88
C SER A 61 1.13 5.96 -5.87
N TYR A 62 1.52 5.87 -7.14
CA TYR A 62 0.61 5.63 -8.25
C TYR A 62 1.24 4.67 -9.26
N GLY A 63 0.46 3.73 -9.75
CA GLY A 63 0.88 2.82 -10.81
C GLY A 63 -0.01 1.59 -10.92
N LYS A 64 0.40 0.62 -11.73
CA LYS A 64 -0.33 -0.64 -11.86
C LYS A 64 -0.12 -1.50 -10.61
N PRO A 65 -1.19 -2.05 -10.01
CA PRO A 65 -1.11 -3.03 -8.92
C PRO A 65 -0.70 -4.41 -9.46
N ARG A 66 0.44 -4.46 -10.14
CA ARG A 66 1.00 -5.61 -10.87
C ARG A 66 0.18 -6.15 -12.04
#